data_AF-A0A2B9Q445-F1
#
_entry.id   AF-A0A2B9Q445-F1
#
_cell.length_a   1.000
_cell.length_b   1.000
_cell.length_c   1.000
_cell.angle_alpha   90.00
_cell.angle_beta   90.00
_cell.angle_gamma   90.00
#
_symmetry.space_group_name_H-M   'P 1'
#
loop_
_entity.id
_entity.type
_entity.pdbx_description
1 polymer ?
#
loop_
_entity_poly.entity_id
_entity_poly.type
_entity_poly.pdbx_seq_one_letter_code
_entity_poly.pdbx_strand_id
1 'polypeptide(L)'
;MKKIIKSITNALTKVQENNRGVATLRFDVVKRAVERGEFEKIICEYHMTDDYVRDSVDDFGRGEKSKESLLQYFGWLKPSCWVQVREKDGKRYYEISVEFHSNLAYSVIVPMA
;
A
#
# COMPACT_ATOMS: atom_id res chain seq x y z
N MET A 1 10.08 10.55 14.08
CA MET A 1 9.87 9.34 13.26
C MET A 1 8.38 9.04 13.18
N LYS A 2 7.81 8.96 11.96
CA LYS A 2 6.37 8.67 11.76
C LYS A 2 6.03 7.30 12.39
N LYS A 3 4.83 7.14 12.98
CA LYS A 3 4.45 5.89 13.67
C LYS A 3 4.46 4.70 12.72
N ILE A 4 4.01 4.90 11.47
CA ILE A 4 4.03 3.86 10.44
C ILE A 4 5.45 3.35 10.13
N ILE A 5 6.47 4.23 10.12
CA ILE A 5 7.86 3.83 9.84
C ILE A 5 8.32 2.80 10.87
N LYS A 6 8.07 3.06 12.16
CA LYS A 6 8.39 2.11 13.24
C LYS A 6 7.69 0.76 13.05
N SER A 7 6.42 0.78 12.66
CA SER A 7 5.67 -0.46 12.37
C SER A 7 6.24 -1.22 11.18
N ILE A 8 6.62 -0.52 10.10
CA ILE A 8 7.24 -1.12 8.92
C ILE A 8 8.58 -1.74 9.27
N THR A 9 9.48 -0.99 9.92
CA THR A 9 10.81 -1.48 10.31
C THR A 9 10.69 -2.74 11.15
N ASN A 10 9.82 -2.73 12.18
CA ASN A 10 9.61 -3.90 13.03
C ASN A 10 9.08 -5.11 12.24
N ALA A 11 8.17 -4.89 11.29
CA ALA A 11 7.61 -5.97 10.47
C ALA A 11 8.68 -6.55 9.54
N LEU A 12 9.48 -5.70 8.87
CA LEU A 12 10.53 -6.13 7.97
C LEU A 12 11.68 -6.85 8.69
N THR A 13 12.11 -6.36 9.85
CA THR A 13 13.17 -7.02 10.65
C THR A 13 12.77 -8.44 11.03
N LYS A 14 11.50 -8.65 11.42
CA LYS A 14 10.97 -9.97 11.79
C LYS A 14 10.92 -10.96 10.63
N VAL A 15 10.91 -10.46 9.39
CA VAL A 15 10.76 -11.27 8.18
C VAL A 15 12.10 -11.45 7.44
N GLN A 16 13.05 -10.54 7.66
CA GLN A 16 14.46 -10.71 7.30
C GLN A 16 15.10 -11.93 7.96
N GLU A 17 14.65 -12.30 9.17
CA GLU A 17 15.04 -13.56 9.83
C GLU A 17 14.72 -14.81 8.98
N ASN A 18 13.80 -14.68 8.00
CA ASN A 18 13.37 -15.73 7.10
C ASN A 18 13.71 -15.48 5.61
N ASN A 19 14.65 -14.56 5.30
CA ASN A 19 15.06 -14.20 3.93
C ASN A 19 13.91 -13.72 3.00
N ARG A 20 12.79 -13.25 3.56
CA ARG A 20 11.68 -12.70 2.76
C ARG A 20 11.80 -11.17 2.71
N GLY A 21 11.80 -10.60 1.50
CA GLY A 21 11.87 -9.14 1.27
C GLY A 21 10.53 -8.39 1.45
N VAL A 22 9.48 -9.10 1.85
CA VAL A 22 8.10 -8.60 1.97
C VAL A 22 7.54 -9.00 3.34
N ALA A 23 6.97 -8.04 4.07
CA ALA A 23 6.31 -8.27 5.36
C ALA A 23 4.82 -7.91 5.30
N THR A 24 4.01 -8.51 6.16
CA THR A 24 2.58 -8.14 6.29
C THR A 24 2.38 -7.04 7.32
N LEU A 25 1.43 -6.14 7.05
CA LEU A 25 0.96 -5.13 7.99
C LEU A 25 -0.52 -5.36 8.28
N ARG A 26 -0.94 -5.08 9.51
CA ARG A 26 -2.36 -5.05 9.85
C ARG A 26 -3.03 -3.89 9.13
N PHE A 27 -4.17 -4.14 8.47
CA PHE A 27 -4.91 -3.10 7.78
C PHE A 27 -5.29 -1.92 8.70
N ASP A 28 -5.62 -2.16 9.98
CA ASP A 28 -5.91 -1.09 10.96
C ASP A 28 -4.75 -0.12 11.19
N VAL A 29 -3.51 -0.61 11.05
CA VAL A 29 -2.30 0.20 11.20
C VAL A 29 -2.10 1.06 9.96
N VAL A 30 -2.31 0.48 8.78
CA VAL A 30 -2.23 1.18 7.49
C VAL A 30 -3.34 2.23 7.39
N LYS A 31 -4.59 1.88 7.68
CA LYS A 31 -5.73 2.81 7.73
C LYS A 31 -5.42 4.03 8.58
N ARG A 32 -4.96 3.81 9.82
CA ARG A 32 -4.59 4.89 10.75
C ARG A 32 -3.41 5.73 10.26
N ALA A 33 -2.48 5.16 9.49
CA ALA A 33 -1.39 5.91 8.87
C ALA A 33 -1.91 6.81 7.74
N VAL A 34 -2.83 6.29 6.92
CA VAL A 34 -3.50 7.05 5.85
C VAL A 34 -4.34 8.19 6.44
N GLU A 35 -5.11 7.95 7.50
CA GLU A 35 -5.87 8.99 8.22
C GLU A 35 -4.96 10.14 8.70
N ARG A 36 -3.77 9.80 9.21
CA ARG A 36 -2.77 10.77 9.71
C ARG A 36 -1.93 11.44 8.62
N GLY A 37 -2.05 11.05 7.34
CA GLY A 37 -1.19 11.59 6.28
C GLY A 37 0.26 11.12 6.37
N GLU A 38 0.52 9.93 6.93
CA GLU A 38 1.88 9.40 7.12
C GLU A 38 2.48 8.78 5.83
N PHE A 39 2.20 9.36 4.67
CA PHE A 39 2.65 8.91 3.35
C PHE A 39 3.15 10.10 2.51
N GLU A 40 3.75 9.83 1.36
CA GLU A 40 4.09 10.81 0.33
C GLU A 40 3.02 10.85 -0.77
N LYS A 41 2.66 9.67 -1.29
CA LYS A 41 1.60 9.52 -2.31
C LYS A 41 0.87 8.20 -2.16
N ILE A 42 -0.35 8.16 -2.69
CA ILE A 42 -1.18 6.96 -2.82
C ILE A 42 -1.43 6.75 -4.31
N ILE A 43 -1.17 5.55 -4.81
CA ILE A 43 -1.35 5.20 -6.22
C ILE A 43 -2.41 4.12 -6.29
N CYS A 44 -3.40 4.26 -7.17
CA CYS A 44 -4.28 3.15 -7.52
C CYS A 44 -3.59 2.33 -8.61
N GLU A 45 -3.18 1.11 -8.26
CA GLU A 45 -2.50 0.19 -9.18
C GLU A 45 -3.48 -0.39 -10.18
N TYR A 46 -4.65 -0.82 -9.70
CA TYR A 46 -5.74 -1.28 -10.54
C TYR A 46 -7.07 -1.23 -9.80
N HIS A 47 -8.15 -1.12 -10.56
CA HIS A 47 -9.52 -1.32 -10.10
C HIS A 47 -10.34 -2.03 -11.17
N MET A 48 -10.39 -3.35 -11.08
CA MET A 48 -11.15 -4.22 -11.97
C MET A 48 -12.58 -4.38 -11.44
N THR A 49 -13.53 -4.25 -12.35
CA THR A 49 -14.92 -4.68 -12.20
C THR A 49 -15.07 -6.13 -12.68
N ASP A 50 -16.27 -6.55 -13.06
CA ASP A 50 -16.52 -7.89 -13.60
C ASP A 50 -16.14 -8.02 -15.10
N ASP A 51 -15.84 -6.90 -15.79
CA ASP A 51 -15.34 -6.89 -17.18
C ASP A 51 -13.81 -6.72 -17.21
N TYR A 52 -13.12 -7.73 -16.70
CA TYR A 52 -11.66 -7.75 -16.57
C TYR A 52 -10.91 -7.46 -17.88
N VAL A 53 -11.49 -7.79 -19.04
CA VAL A 53 -10.84 -7.54 -20.35
C VAL A 53 -10.79 -6.04 -20.62
N ARG A 54 -11.93 -5.36 -20.47
CA ARG A 54 -11.99 -3.90 -20.62
C ARG A 54 -11.19 -3.19 -19.53
N ASP A 55 -11.34 -3.62 -18.29
CA ASP A 55 -10.74 -2.94 -17.15
C ASP A 55 -9.21 -3.09 -17.12
N SER A 56 -8.67 -4.16 -17.71
CA SER A 56 -7.22 -4.30 -17.88
C SER A 56 -6.61 -3.22 -18.78
N VAL A 57 -7.39 -2.68 -19.73
CA VAL A 57 -6.98 -1.63 -20.66
C VAL A 57 -7.25 -0.25 -20.07
N ASP A 58 -8.42 -0.08 -19.44
CA ASP A 58 -8.93 1.23 -19.03
C ASP A 58 -8.58 1.60 -17.57
N ASP A 59 -8.43 0.60 -16.69
CA ASP A 59 -8.43 0.78 -15.22
C ASP A 59 -7.14 0.33 -14.53
N PHE A 60 -6.16 -0.16 -15.29
CA PHE A 60 -4.80 -0.41 -14.81
C PHE A 60 -3.99 0.90 -14.79
N GLY A 61 -3.34 1.21 -13.66
CA GLY A 61 -2.46 2.38 -13.54
C GLY A 61 -3.19 3.72 -13.41
N ARG A 62 -4.33 3.77 -12.71
CA ARG A 62 -5.16 4.97 -12.47
C ARG A 62 -4.47 6.11 -11.68
N GLY A 63 -3.17 6.00 -11.45
CA GLY A 63 -2.30 7.09 -11.01
C GLY A 63 -2.53 7.47 -9.55
N GLU A 64 -2.06 8.67 -9.20
CA GLU A 64 -2.14 9.18 -7.84
C GLU A 64 -3.61 9.43 -7.42
N LYS A 65 -3.93 9.08 -6.18
CA LYS A 65 -5.26 9.24 -5.57
C LYS A 65 -5.18 9.96 -4.24
N SER A 66 -6.30 10.57 -3.86
CA SER A 66 -6.48 11.16 -2.54
C SER A 66 -6.52 10.08 -1.44
N LYS A 67 -6.25 10.48 -0.19
CA LYS A 67 -6.44 9.57 0.95
C LYS A 67 -7.91 9.21 1.15
N GLU A 68 -8.81 10.13 0.85
CA GLU A 68 -10.26 9.96 0.99
C GLU A 68 -10.75 8.80 0.09
N SER A 69 -10.21 8.70 -1.13
CA SER A 69 -10.52 7.59 -2.05
C SER A 69 -10.18 6.23 -1.44
N LEU A 70 -9.00 6.08 -0.84
CA LEU A 70 -8.60 4.82 -0.20
C LEU A 70 -9.36 4.57 1.10
N LEU A 71 -9.61 5.61 1.90
CA LEU A 71 -10.33 5.52 3.18
C LEU A 71 -11.78 5.09 3.01
N GLN A 72 -12.42 5.45 1.89
CA GLN A 72 -13.75 4.96 1.55
C GLN A 72 -13.78 3.42 1.58
N TYR A 73 -12.84 2.74 0.90
CA TYR A 73 -12.80 1.27 0.86
C TYR A 73 -12.47 0.63 2.21
N PHE A 74 -11.62 1.26 3.02
CA PHE A 74 -11.37 0.84 4.41
C PHE A 74 -12.61 0.93 5.33
N GLY A 75 -13.69 1.58 4.91
CA GLY A 75 -14.97 1.60 5.61
C GLY A 75 -15.80 0.33 5.40
N TRP A 76 -15.61 -0.35 4.27
CA TRP A 76 -16.44 -1.50 3.85
C TRP A 76 -15.67 -2.81 3.90
N LEU A 77 -14.36 -2.76 3.66
CA LEU A 77 -13.53 -3.93 3.41
C LEU A 77 -12.33 -3.98 4.35
N LYS A 78 -11.81 -5.20 4.57
CA LYS A 78 -10.59 -5.47 5.33
C LYS A 78 -9.51 -6.00 4.39
N PRO A 79 -8.72 -5.12 3.76
CA PRO A 79 -7.74 -5.53 2.76
C PRO A 79 -6.58 -6.27 3.40
N SER A 80 -5.87 -7.01 2.56
CA SER A 80 -4.52 -7.49 2.88
C SER A 80 -3.53 -6.36 2.64
N CYS A 81 -2.55 -6.22 3.53
CA CYS A 81 -1.50 -5.20 3.38
C CYS A 81 -0.12 -5.84 3.48
N TRP A 82 0.73 -5.56 2.51
CA TRP A 82 2.12 -5.98 2.48
C TRP A 82 3.03 -4.78 2.31
N VAL A 83 4.22 -4.85 2.87
CA VAL A 83 5.23 -3.81 2.76
C VAL A 83 6.54 -4.39 2.29
N GLN A 84 7.19 -3.66 1.40
CA GLN A 84 8.54 -3.96 0.91
C GLN A 84 9.35 -2.68 0.74
N VAL A 85 10.68 -2.84 0.72
CA VAL A 85 11.59 -1.75 0.37
C VAL A 85 11.75 -1.75 -1.14
N ARG A 86 11.54 -0.59 -1.76
CA ARG A 86 11.77 -0.35 -3.18
C ARG A 86 12.82 0.74 -3.34
N GLU A 87 13.44 0.77 -4.52
CA GLU A 87 14.40 1.80 -4.91
C GLU A 87 14.02 2.34 -6.28
N LYS A 88 13.96 3.66 -6.41
CA LYS A 88 13.75 4.35 -7.68
C LYS A 88 14.60 5.62 -7.69
N ASP A 89 15.32 5.86 -8.79
CA ASP A 89 16.18 7.02 -8.96
C ASP A 89 17.20 7.21 -7.80
N GLY A 90 17.74 6.10 -7.28
CA GLY A 90 18.69 6.09 -6.16
C GLY A 90 18.07 6.41 -4.78
N LYS A 91 16.74 6.59 -4.70
CA LYS A 91 16.01 6.83 -3.45
C LYS A 91 15.25 5.58 -3.04
N ARG A 92 15.46 5.16 -1.79
CA ARG A 92 14.72 4.05 -1.19
C ARG A 92 13.43 4.55 -0.53
N TYR A 93 12.37 3.79 -0.69
CA TYR A 93 11.07 4.06 -0.08
C TYR A 93 10.42 2.75 0.37
N TYR A 94 9.51 2.86 1.33
CA TYR A 94 8.61 1.77 1.67
C TYR A 94 7.38 1.84 0.77
N GLU A 95 7.07 0.74 0.12
CA GLU A 95 5.84 0.55 -0.65
C GLU A 95 4.91 -0.35 0.14
N ILE A 96 3.77 0.18 0.58
CA ILE A 96 2.70 -0.63 1.19
C ILE A 96 1.65 -0.94 0.13
N SER A 97 1.60 -2.17 -0.34
CA SER A 97 0.54 -2.68 -1.21
C SER A 97 -0.70 -3.00 -0.36
N VAL A 98 -1.84 -2.42 -0.72
CA VAL A 98 -3.15 -2.61 -0.08
C VAL A 98 -4.08 -3.24 -1.11
N GLU A 99 -4.38 -4.53 -0.98
CA GLU A 99 -5.25 -5.25 -1.93
C GLU A 99 -6.58 -5.63 -1.29
N PHE A 100 -7.64 -5.30 -2.01
CA PHE A 100 -9.01 -5.64 -1.75
C PHE A 100 -9.44 -6.71 -2.76
N HIS A 101 -9.62 -7.94 -2.29
CA HIS A 101 -10.24 -9.07 -3.03
C HIS A 101 -9.76 -9.29 -4.49
N SER A 102 -8.47 -9.05 -4.76
CA SER A 102 -7.82 -9.26 -6.07
C SER A 102 -8.34 -8.41 -7.24
N ASN A 103 -9.30 -7.52 -7.01
CA ASN A 103 -9.87 -6.65 -8.05
C ASN A 103 -9.60 -5.17 -7.77
N LEU A 104 -9.08 -4.79 -6.60
CA LEU A 104 -8.70 -3.42 -6.32
C LEU A 104 -7.41 -3.38 -5.51
N ALA A 105 -6.42 -2.61 -5.98
CA ALA A 105 -5.17 -2.43 -5.27
C ALA A 105 -4.67 -1.00 -5.26
N TYR A 106 -4.02 -0.65 -4.15
CA TYR A 106 -3.34 0.62 -3.98
C TYR A 106 -1.91 0.41 -3.49
N SER A 107 -1.00 1.26 -3.93
CA SER A 107 0.31 1.43 -3.32
C SER A 107 0.36 2.72 -2.50
N VAL A 108 0.66 2.59 -1.22
CA VAL A 108 0.91 3.73 -0.32
C VAL A 108 2.42 3.89 -0.16
N ILE A 109 2.95 4.99 -0.67
CA ILE A 109 4.39 5.26 -0.69
C ILE A 109 4.78 6.04 0.57
N VAL A 110 5.71 5.50 1.34
CA VAL A 110 6.23 6.13 2.56
C VAL A 110 7.74 6.33 2.39
N PRO A 111 8.26 7.57 2.49
CA PRO A 111 9.68 7.82 2.33
C PRO A 111 10.46 7.17 3.49
N MET A 112 11.62 6.59 3.18
CA MET A 112 12.59 6.22 4.19
C MET A 112 13.24 7.53 4.68
N ALA A 113 13.17 7.78 5.99
CA ALA A 113 13.70 8.98 6.61
C ALA A 113 15.23 9.06 6.52
#